data_AF-A0A1Q7UGM8-F1
#
_entry.id   AF-A0A1Q7UGM8-F1
#
_cell.length_a   1.000
_cell.length_b   1.000
_cell.length_c   1.000
_cell.angle_alpha   90.00
_cell.angle_beta   90.00
_cell.angle_gamma   90.00
#
_symmetry.space_group_name_H-M   'P 1'
#
loop_
_entity.id
_entity.type
_entity.pdbx_description
1 polymer ?
#
loop_
_entity_poly.entity_id
_entity_poly.type
_entity_poly.pdbx_seq_one_letter_code
_entity_poly.pdbx_strand_id
1 'polypeptide(L)'
;MRYVAAILALAVMLGSAPLVAQAQSWRPPADEQRCPSKWGAGDQRGSANHAKPENVLRAARLIRTGEVIELAHVLAPDMPLSGTRQYNIHTKRTFMNPQSNRRGSNEELVTSEIGQVGTQFDGFAHQTIGGSLYNCFKQDEITTRSGFTKLGVENVGALVTRGVLIDS
;
A
#
# COMPACT_ATOMS: atom_id res chain seq x y z
N MET A 1 -83.66 -9.98 21.62
CA MET A 1 -82.95 -11.24 21.29
C MET A 1 -81.51 -10.91 20.99
N ARG A 2 -80.60 -11.68 21.59
CA ARG A 2 -79.15 -11.46 21.68
C ARG A 2 -78.45 -11.76 20.35
N TYR A 3 -77.58 -10.86 19.89
CA TYR A 3 -76.54 -11.21 18.90
C TYR A 3 -75.20 -10.71 19.43
N VAL A 4 -74.37 -11.67 19.84
CA VAL A 4 -72.98 -11.47 20.26
C VAL A 4 -72.14 -11.48 18.98
N ALA A 5 -71.52 -10.34 18.63
CA ALA A 5 -70.57 -10.26 17.54
C ALA A 5 -69.18 -10.66 18.06
N ALA A 6 -68.73 -11.86 17.69
CA ALA A 6 -67.36 -12.31 17.93
C ALA A 6 -66.43 -11.67 16.88
N ILE A 7 -65.55 -10.78 17.31
CA ILE A 7 -64.50 -10.21 16.47
C ILE A 7 -63.34 -11.21 16.44
N LEU A 8 -63.13 -11.88 15.30
CA LEU A 8 -61.93 -12.67 15.05
C LEU A 8 -60.75 -11.70 14.88
N ALA A 9 -59.82 -11.68 15.84
CA ALA A 9 -58.54 -11.03 15.69
C ALA A 9 -57.64 -11.91 14.80
N LEU A 10 -57.49 -11.52 13.53
CA LEU A 10 -56.53 -12.14 12.62
C LEU A 10 -55.13 -11.60 12.96
N ALA A 11 -54.35 -12.37 13.71
CA ALA A 11 -52.96 -12.06 13.97
C ALA A 11 -52.15 -12.23 12.67
N VAL A 12 -51.87 -11.13 11.98
CA VAL A 12 -50.91 -11.11 10.88
C VAL A 12 -49.52 -11.27 11.49
N MET A 13 -49.02 -12.51 11.49
CA MET A 13 -47.61 -12.81 11.74
C MET A 13 -46.81 -12.24 10.56
N LEU A 14 -46.33 -11.00 10.69
CA LEU A 14 -45.26 -10.50 9.83
C LEU A 14 -44.02 -11.35 10.08
N GLY A 15 -43.81 -12.34 9.22
CA GLY A 15 -42.57 -13.09 9.18
C GLY A 15 -41.42 -12.14 8.88
N SER A 16 -40.63 -11.81 9.90
CA SER A 16 -39.34 -11.16 9.74
C SER A 16 -38.38 -12.15 9.08
N ALA A 17 -38.40 -12.20 7.75
CA ALA A 17 -37.33 -12.86 7.01
C ALA A 17 -36.04 -12.08 7.33
N PRO A 18 -34.95 -12.74 7.80
CA PRO A 18 -33.69 -12.05 7.98
C PRO A 18 -33.25 -11.54 6.61
N LEU A 19 -33.12 -10.22 6.47
CA LEU A 19 -32.39 -9.61 5.38
C LEU A 19 -30.95 -10.08 5.52
N VAL A 20 -30.60 -11.16 4.83
CA VAL A 20 -29.22 -11.56 4.64
C VAL A 20 -28.59 -10.44 3.83
N ALA A 21 -27.81 -9.58 4.49
CA ALA A 21 -27.03 -8.55 3.83
C ALA A 21 -26.13 -9.26 2.81
N GLN A 22 -26.47 -9.16 1.53
CA GLN A 22 -25.61 -9.67 0.48
C GLN A 22 -24.35 -8.82 0.48
N ALA A 23 -23.20 -9.46 0.73
CA ALA A 23 -21.91 -8.80 0.57
C ALA A 23 -21.85 -8.24 -0.86
N GLN A 24 -21.48 -6.96 -1.00
CA GLN A 24 -21.31 -6.36 -2.31
C GLN A 24 -20.24 -7.15 -3.09
N SER A 25 -20.64 -7.79 -4.18
CA SER A 25 -19.70 -8.45 -5.09
C SER A 25 -19.14 -7.42 -6.05
N TRP A 26 -17.99 -6.83 -5.70
CA TRP A 26 -17.24 -5.99 -6.62
C TRP A 26 -16.41 -6.85 -7.57
N ARG A 27 -16.34 -6.45 -8.84
CA ARG A 27 -15.42 -6.99 -9.84
C ARG A 27 -14.65 -5.84 -10.47
N PRO A 28 -13.37 -6.03 -10.84
CA PRO A 28 -12.64 -5.01 -11.58
C PRO A 28 -13.36 -4.71 -12.91
N PRO A 29 -13.31 -3.46 -13.41
CA PRO A 29 -13.67 -3.15 -14.78
C PRO A 29 -12.89 -4.00 -15.79
N ALA A 30 -13.42 -4.14 -17.00
CA ALA A 30 -12.74 -4.87 -18.07
C ALA A 30 -11.37 -4.26 -18.39
N ASP A 31 -10.45 -5.04 -18.96
CA ASP A 31 -9.08 -4.59 -19.26
C ASP A 31 -9.12 -3.34 -20.18
N GLU A 32 -10.03 -3.30 -21.15
CA GLU A 32 -10.19 -2.17 -22.10
C GLU A 32 -10.60 -0.86 -21.43
N GLN A 33 -11.17 -0.94 -20.21
CA GLN A 33 -11.55 0.22 -19.41
C GLN A 33 -10.43 0.68 -18.46
N ARG A 34 -9.40 -0.15 -18.26
CA ARG A 34 -8.27 0.13 -17.38
C ARG A 34 -6.97 0.38 -18.14
N CYS A 35 -6.88 -0.12 -19.38
CA CYS A 35 -5.63 -0.29 -20.11
C CYS A 35 -5.80 0.07 -21.61
N PRO A 36 -4.85 0.78 -22.23
CA PRO A 36 -3.65 1.34 -21.59
C PRO A 36 -4.02 2.40 -20.55
N SER A 37 -3.17 2.53 -19.53
CA SER A 37 -3.31 3.61 -18.56
C SER A 37 -3.31 4.96 -19.27
N LYS A 38 -3.80 6.01 -18.60
CA LYS A 38 -3.72 7.39 -19.12
C LYS A 38 -2.29 7.88 -19.40
N TRP A 39 -1.28 7.17 -18.92
CA TRP A 39 0.14 7.48 -19.12
C TRP A 39 0.77 6.70 -20.28
N GLY A 40 0.00 5.83 -20.95
CA GLY A 40 0.43 5.05 -22.10
C GLY A 40 0.57 3.55 -21.79
N ALA A 41 0.63 2.74 -22.86
CA ALA A 41 0.61 1.28 -22.76
C ALA A 41 1.89 0.68 -22.14
N GLY A 42 3.01 1.39 -22.23
CA GLY A 42 4.28 0.99 -21.64
C GLY A 42 4.56 1.58 -20.26
N ASP A 43 3.65 2.38 -19.70
CA ASP A 43 3.90 3.05 -18.43
C ASP A 43 4.01 2.05 -17.27
N GLN A 44 5.02 2.25 -16.44
CA GLN A 44 5.32 1.47 -15.24
C GLN A 44 5.38 2.34 -13.97
N ARG A 45 5.21 3.67 -14.11
CA ARG A 45 5.35 4.64 -13.04
C ARG A 45 3.99 5.04 -12.45
N GLY A 46 2.92 4.95 -13.22
CA GLY A 46 1.56 5.18 -12.75
C GLY A 46 1.33 6.56 -12.18
N SER A 47 0.61 6.67 -11.07
CA SER A 47 0.26 7.95 -10.47
C SER A 47 1.47 8.78 -10.03
N ALA A 48 2.64 8.16 -9.86
CA ALA A 48 3.89 8.91 -9.63
C ALA A 48 4.25 9.85 -10.79
N ASN A 49 3.69 9.66 -11.99
CA ASN A 49 3.81 10.60 -13.11
C ASN A 49 3.24 12.00 -12.83
N HIS A 50 2.46 12.16 -11.76
CA HIS A 50 2.06 13.47 -11.27
C HIS A 50 3.17 14.20 -10.50
N ALA A 51 4.19 13.52 -9.98
CA ALA A 51 5.31 14.15 -9.29
C ALA A 51 6.25 14.83 -10.29
N LYS A 52 5.85 16.02 -10.74
CA LYS A 52 6.57 16.90 -11.66
C LYS A 52 7.23 18.08 -10.91
N PRO A 53 8.25 18.74 -11.49
CA PRO A 53 8.92 19.88 -10.84
C PRO A 53 7.96 20.99 -10.39
N GLU A 54 6.88 21.24 -11.13
CA GLU A 54 5.90 22.27 -10.77
C GLU A 54 5.16 21.91 -9.46
N ASN A 55 4.92 20.62 -9.23
CA ASN A 55 4.27 20.14 -8.01
C ASN A 55 5.22 20.17 -6.81
N VAL A 56 6.52 19.93 -7.03
CA VAL A 56 7.56 20.15 -6.01
C VAL A 56 7.55 21.61 -5.56
N LEU A 57 7.62 22.56 -6.51
CA LEU A 57 7.62 24.00 -6.21
C LEU A 57 6.34 24.44 -5.51
N ARG A 58 5.18 23.90 -5.92
CA ARG A 58 3.91 24.16 -5.24
C ARG A 58 3.90 23.64 -3.81
N ALA A 59 4.45 22.45 -3.56
CA ALA A 59 4.55 21.87 -2.23
C ALA A 59 5.50 22.67 -1.33
N ALA A 60 6.65 23.10 -1.86
CA ALA A 60 7.62 23.90 -1.13
C ALA A 60 7.03 25.23 -0.62
N ARG A 61 6.12 25.84 -1.37
CA ARG A 61 5.39 27.06 -0.96
C ARG A 61 4.45 26.85 0.24
N LEU A 62 4.17 25.60 0.64
CA LEU A 62 3.36 25.30 1.82
C LEU A 62 4.18 25.34 3.12
N ILE A 63 5.52 25.29 3.04
CA ILE A 63 6.40 25.35 4.20
C ILE A 63 6.38 26.79 4.75
N ARG A 64 5.90 26.97 5.98
CA ARG A 64 5.79 28.29 6.65
C ARG A 64 6.63 28.39 7.92
N THR A 65 6.60 27.36 8.74
CA THR A 65 7.22 27.34 10.08
C THR A 65 8.56 26.61 10.10
N GLY A 66 8.81 25.74 9.11
CA GLY A 66 9.95 24.81 9.13
C GLY A 66 9.77 23.62 10.09
N GLU A 67 8.56 23.41 10.61
CA GLU A 67 8.24 22.24 11.41
C GLU A 67 8.39 20.95 10.58
N VAL A 68 8.99 19.93 11.20
CA VAL A 68 9.24 18.62 10.60
C VAL A 68 8.61 17.57 11.51
N ILE A 69 7.78 16.71 10.91
CA ILE A 69 7.12 15.60 11.61
C ILE A 69 7.57 14.31 10.92
N GLU A 70 8.15 13.40 11.71
CA GLU A 70 8.52 12.07 11.23
C GLU A 70 7.29 11.16 11.19
N LEU A 71 7.01 10.58 10.03
CA LEU A 71 5.91 9.62 9.82
C LEU A 71 6.40 8.16 9.78
N ALA A 72 7.70 7.96 9.98
CA ALA A 72 8.32 6.65 9.95
C ALA A 72 8.27 6.00 11.34
N HIS A 73 8.00 4.69 11.38
CA HIS A 73 8.31 3.88 12.55
C HIS A 73 9.81 3.53 12.55
N VAL A 74 10.39 3.51 13.75
CA VAL A 74 11.74 2.98 13.96
C VAL A 74 11.76 1.52 13.58
N LEU A 75 12.70 1.14 12.69
CA LEU A 75 12.88 -0.25 12.29
C LEU A 75 13.56 -1.03 13.41
N ALA A 76 12.83 -1.98 13.98
CA ALA A 76 13.30 -2.84 15.06
C ALA A 76 12.71 -4.25 14.94
N PRO A 77 13.37 -5.30 15.47
CA PRO A 77 12.85 -6.66 15.39
C PRO A 77 11.48 -6.87 16.06
N ASP A 78 11.12 -6.03 17.02
CA ASP A 78 9.87 -6.06 17.79
C ASP A 78 8.81 -5.05 17.28
N MET A 79 9.08 -4.38 16.16
CA MET A 79 8.09 -3.48 15.56
C MET A 79 6.86 -4.27 15.08
N PRO A 80 5.69 -3.63 14.89
CA PRO A 80 4.53 -4.27 14.32
C PRO A 80 4.84 -4.87 12.93
N LEU A 81 4.57 -6.16 12.76
CA LEU A 81 4.81 -6.92 11.54
C LEU A 81 3.54 -7.65 11.10
N SER A 82 3.34 -7.77 9.79
CA SER A 82 2.21 -8.49 9.22
C SER A 82 2.57 -9.95 8.92
N GLY A 83 1.73 -10.87 9.41
CA GLY A 83 1.89 -12.30 9.16
C GLY A 83 3.24 -12.83 9.66
N THR A 84 3.99 -13.47 8.77
CA THR A 84 5.27 -14.11 9.08
C THR A 84 6.49 -13.29 8.63
N ARG A 85 6.31 -11.99 8.37
CA ARG A 85 7.41 -11.09 7.98
C ARG A 85 8.39 -10.93 9.14
N GLN A 86 9.63 -10.57 8.82
CA GLN A 86 10.71 -10.43 9.78
C GLN A 86 11.55 -9.20 9.54
N TYR A 87 12.17 -8.68 10.60
CA TYR A 87 13.22 -7.69 10.50
C TYR A 87 14.37 -8.07 11.43
N ASN A 88 15.41 -8.67 10.86
CA ASN A 88 16.60 -9.06 11.61
C ASN A 88 17.76 -8.15 11.23
N ILE A 89 18.39 -7.53 12.23
CA ILE A 89 19.57 -6.68 12.06
C ILE A 89 20.74 -7.27 12.85
N HIS A 90 21.85 -7.53 12.16
CA HIS A 90 23.09 -8.02 12.75
C HIS A 90 24.16 -6.94 12.65
N THR A 91 24.40 -6.24 13.75
CA THR A 91 25.41 -5.17 13.81
C THR A 91 26.82 -5.75 13.93
N LYS A 92 27.74 -5.25 13.13
CA LYS A 92 29.17 -5.60 13.13
C LYS A 92 29.98 -4.38 13.56
N ARG A 93 30.35 -4.37 14.84
CA ARG A 93 31.20 -3.31 15.40
C ARG A 93 32.65 -3.50 14.96
N THR A 94 33.33 -2.41 14.65
CA THR A 94 34.77 -2.42 14.36
C THR A 94 35.66 -2.30 15.60
N PHE A 95 36.95 -2.50 15.38
CA PHE A 95 38.03 -2.07 16.26
C PHE A 95 38.72 -0.85 15.64
N MET A 96 39.36 -0.02 16.48
CA MET A 96 40.04 1.17 15.96
C MET A 96 41.27 0.76 15.17
N ASN A 97 41.39 1.27 13.95
CA ASN A 97 42.55 1.05 13.11
C ASN A 97 43.83 1.52 13.81
N PRO A 98 44.94 0.78 13.70
CA PRO A 98 46.20 1.14 14.36
C PRO A 98 46.93 2.31 13.68
N GLN A 99 46.52 2.72 12.48
CA GLN A 99 47.07 3.87 11.77
C GLN A 99 46.79 5.17 12.53
N SER A 100 47.57 6.22 12.23
CA SER A 100 47.55 7.51 12.95
C SER A 100 46.17 8.17 13.00
N ASN A 101 45.32 7.98 11.98
CA ASN A 101 43.97 8.53 11.95
C ASN A 101 42.93 7.74 12.76
N ARG A 102 43.28 6.55 13.25
CA ARG A 102 42.45 5.68 14.10
C ARG A 102 41.02 5.42 13.57
N ARG A 103 40.82 5.43 12.25
CA ARG A 103 39.49 5.27 11.65
C ARG A 103 38.82 3.96 12.10
N GLY A 104 37.56 4.03 12.49
CA GLY A 104 36.68 2.86 12.66
C GLY A 104 35.49 2.91 11.69
N SER A 105 34.89 1.76 11.37
CA SER A 105 33.68 1.67 10.54
C SER A 105 32.75 0.57 11.05
N ASN A 106 31.53 0.89 11.48
CA ASN A 106 30.54 -0.14 11.82
C ASN A 106 29.70 -0.48 10.58
N GLU A 107 29.18 -1.69 10.55
CA GLU A 107 28.31 -2.19 9.48
C GLU A 107 27.15 -2.97 10.08
N GLU A 108 26.18 -3.30 9.24
CA GLU A 108 25.07 -4.17 9.57
C GLU A 108 24.73 -5.10 8.40
N LEU A 109 24.19 -6.26 8.73
CA LEU A 109 23.46 -7.10 7.79
C LEU A 109 21.99 -7.08 8.19
N VAL A 110 21.13 -6.69 7.24
CA VAL A 110 19.68 -6.75 7.39
C VAL A 110 19.15 -7.93 6.58
N THR A 111 18.31 -8.75 7.21
CA THR A 111 17.52 -9.80 6.53
C THR A 111 16.05 -9.54 6.83
N SER A 112 15.32 -9.15 5.79
CA SER A 112 13.93 -8.69 5.90
C SER A 112 13.25 -8.61 4.54
N GLU A 113 11.92 -8.68 4.53
CA GLU A 113 11.08 -8.26 3.40
C GLU A 113 11.01 -6.72 3.34
N ILE A 114 12.13 -6.04 3.02
CA ILE A 114 12.32 -4.59 3.20
C ILE A 114 11.26 -3.69 2.54
N GLY A 115 10.55 -4.17 1.51
CA GLY A 115 9.46 -3.42 0.88
C GLY A 115 8.12 -3.56 1.61
N GLN A 116 8.06 -4.33 2.69
CA GLN A 116 6.83 -4.76 3.35
C GLN A 116 6.91 -4.75 4.89
N VAL A 117 7.92 -4.11 5.46
CA VAL A 117 8.11 -3.98 6.90
C VAL A 117 8.27 -2.51 7.30
N GLY A 118 7.80 -2.15 8.51
CA GLY A 118 7.81 -0.77 8.99
C GLY A 118 6.97 0.18 8.11
N THR A 119 7.30 1.47 8.15
CA THR A 119 6.70 2.44 7.22
C THR A 119 7.23 2.19 5.81
N GLN A 120 6.34 1.89 4.87
CA GLN A 120 6.68 1.25 3.60
C GLN A 120 6.06 1.93 2.37
N PHE A 121 6.53 1.52 1.19
CA PHE A 121 5.95 1.86 -0.11
C PHE A 121 5.70 0.58 -0.91
N ASP A 122 4.44 0.32 -1.25
CA ASP A 122 4.06 -0.86 -2.02
C ASP A 122 4.18 -0.58 -3.52
N GLY A 123 5.14 -1.25 -4.17
CA GLY A 123 5.27 -1.22 -5.62
C GLY A 123 4.12 -1.93 -6.34
N PHE A 124 3.92 -1.64 -7.63
CA PHE A 124 2.81 -2.23 -8.39
C PHE A 124 2.87 -3.77 -8.51
N ALA A 125 4.05 -4.37 -8.34
CA ALA A 125 4.21 -5.83 -8.29
C ALA A 125 3.73 -6.46 -6.97
N HIS A 126 3.38 -5.66 -5.95
CA HIS A 126 2.99 -6.17 -4.63
C HIS A 126 1.63 -6.88 -4.63
N GLN A 127 0.67 -6.41 -5.44
CA GLN A 127 -0.68 -6.94 -5.49
C GLN A 127 -1.22 -7.00 -6.91
N THR A 128 -2.08 -7.99 -7.14
CA THR A 128 -2.71 -8.24 -8.43
C THR A 128 -4.22 -8.42 -8.26
N ILE A 129 -4.95 -8.30 -9.36
CA ILE A 129 -6.33 -8.81 -9.43
C ILE A 129 -6.33 -9.90 -10.50
N GLY A 130 -6.54 -11.15 -10.07
CA GLY A 130 -6.26 -12.32 -10.91
C GLY A 130 -4.79 -12.34 -11.34
N GLY A 131 -4.53 -12.65 -12.61
CA GLY A 131 -3.17 -12.63 -13.18
C GLY A 131 -2.73 -11.26 -13.73
N SER A 132 -3.38 -10.15 -13.33
CA SER A 132 -3.16 -8.83 -13.92
C SER A 132 -2.70 -7.80 -12.90
N LEU A 133 -1.66 -7.04 -13.27
CA LEU A 133 -1.08 -5.94 -12.48
C LEU A 133 -1.44 -4.57 -13.08
N TYR A 134 -0.84 -3.51 -12.54
CA TYR A 134 -0.93 -2.16 -13.10
C TYR A 134 -0.74 -2.16 -14.62
N ASN A 135 -1.52 -1.34 -15.32
CA ASN A 135 -1.51 -1.23 -16.79
C ASN A 135 -1.76 -2.55 -17.53
N CYS A 136 -2.41 -3.51 -16.85
CA CYS A 136 -2.74 -4.85 -17.35
C CYS A 136 -1.54 -5.71 -17.75
N PHE A 137 -0.33 -5.42 -17.26
CA PHE A 137 0.78 -6.36 -17.39
C PHE A 137 0.38 -7.70 -16.78
N LYS A 138 0.61 -8.78 -17.52
CA LYS A 138 0.26 -10.13 -17.07
C LYS A 138 1.36 -10.66 -16.19
N GLN A 139 1.00 -11.15 -15.00
CA GLN A 139 1.95 -11.62 -14.00
C GLN A 139 2.87 -12.70 -14.56
N ASP A 140 2.30 -13.66 -15.30
CA ASP A 140 3.03 -14.80 -15.85
C ASP A 140 4.02 -14.39 -16.96
N GLU A 141 3.84 -13.20 -17.56
CA GLU A 141 4.77 -12.66 -18.58
C GLU A 141 5.93 -11.88 -17.96
N ILE A 142 5.75 -11.34 -16.76
CA ILE A 142 6.74 -10.46 -16.12
C ILE A 142 7.44 -11.08 -14.91
N THR A 143 6.98 -12.22 -14.41
CA THR A 143 7.59 -12.89 -13.26
C THR A 143 8.83 -13.67 -13.69
N THR A 144 9.87 -13.61 -12.87
CA THR A 144 11.12 -14.35 -13.04
C THR A 144 11.45 -15.12 -11.77
N ARG A 145 12.50 -15.95 -11.81
CA ARG A 145 12.99 -16.69 -10.64
C ARG A 145 13.34 -15.78 -9.45
N SER A 146 13.76 -14.54 -9.70
CA SER A 146 14.33 -13.65 -8.68
C SER A 146 13.70 -12.25 -8.65
N GLY A 147 12.51 -12.08 -9.21
CA GLY A 147 11.81 -10.79 -9.23
C GLY A 147 10.92 -10.62 -10.46
N PHE A 148 10.75 -9.39 -10.90
CA PHE A 148 9.88 -9.02 -12.01
C PHE A 148 10.65 -8.25 -13.09
N THR A 149 10.34 -8.48 -14.37
CA THR A 149 10.94 -7.74 -15.51
C THR A 149 10.31 -6.36 -15.74
N LYS A 150 9.17 -6.10 -15.10
CA LYS A 150 8.44 -4.85 -15.15
C LYS A 150 7.91 -4.49 -13.77
N LEU A 151 7.48 -3.23 -13.61
CA LEU A 151 6.81 -2.71 -12.42
C LEU A 151 7.69 -2.69 -11.17
N GLY A 152 9.01 -2.71 -11.35
CA GLY A 152 9.95 -2.53 -10.26
C GLY A 152 9.90 -1.11 -9.70
N VAL A 153 10.17 -0.98 -8.40
CA VAL A 153 10.08 0.29 -7.66
C VAL A 153 11.07 1.34 -8.17
N GLU A 154 12.13 0.92 -8.86
CA GLU A 154 13.09 1.81 -9.54
C GLU A 154 12.44 2.72 -10.59
N ASN A 155 11.29 2.34 -11.14
CA ASN A 155 10.55 3.16 -12.11
C ASN A 155 9.78 4.32 -11.46
N VAL A 156 9.61 4.34 -10.13
CA VAL A 156 8.85 5.37 -9.42
C VAL A 156 9.60 6.69 -9.35
N GLY A 157 10.91 6.61 -9.07
CA GLY A 157 11.77 7.76 -8.80
C GLY A 157 11.42 8.48 -7.50
N ALA A 158 11.92 9.71 -7.34
CA ALA A 158 11.64 10.52 -6.16
C ALA A 158 10.19 11.03 -6.15
N LEU A 159 9.55 10.96 -4.97
CA LEU A 159 8.21 11.49 -4.73
C LEU A 159 8.31 12.69 -3.79
N VAL A 160 8.22 13.89 -4.36
CA VAL A 160 8.14 15.14 -3.59
C VAL A 160 6.94 15.92 -4.10
N THR A 161 5.93 16.08 -3.25
CA THR A 161 4.67 16.74 -3.60
C THR A 161 3.92 17.12 -2.33
N ARG A 162 2.74 17.73 -2.48
CA ARG A 162 1.85 18.05 -1.36
C ARG A 162 1.27 16.77 -0.75
N GLY A 163 1.49 16.58 0.55
CA GLY A 163 0.71 15.66 1.39
C GLY A 163 -0.55 16.33 1.93
N VAL A 164 -1.62 15.55 2.13
CA VAL A 164 -2.85 15.97 2.80
C VAL A 164 -3.19 14.90 3.83
N LEU A 165 -3.23 15.27 5.11
CA LEU A 165 -3.75 14.42 6.18
C LEU A 165 -5.27 14.57 6.20
N ILE A 166 -5.98 13.44 6.12
CA ILE A 166 -7.42 13.35 6.33
C ILE A 166 -7.62 12.56 7.61
N ASP A 167 -8.24 13.18 8.60
CA ASP A 167 -8.54 12.57 9.90
C ASP A 167 -10.01 12.11 9.87
N SER A 168 -10.23 10.80 10.02
CA SER A 168 -11.50 10.10 9.73
C SER A 168 -12.07 9.42 10.96
#